data_AF-F2IBP7-F1
#
_entry.id   AF-F2IBP7-F1
#
_cell.length_a   1.000
_cell.length_b   1.000
_cell.length_c   1.000
_cell.angle_alpha   90.00
_cell.angle_beta   90.00
_cell.angle_gamma   90.00
#
_symmetry.space_group_name_H-M   'P 1'
#
loop_
_entity.id
_entity.type
_entity.pdbx_description
1 polymer ?
#
loop_
_entity_poly.entity_id
_entity_poly.type
_entity_poly.pdbx_seq_one_letter_code
_entity_poly.pdbx_strand_id
1 'polypeptide(L)'
;MKKSSFLLFLSLSLLIISCSSNEECKECEIESNIDTVAKADDLTTALKDTATEKKSVAVENKENHEKIVKKYGEQWDFCTCVVANDSINDAFEKGTTSAKQEEKLMARWEVVDNKCKELLTTPNTTPEERAKHDKKVMKCLKQNGLKK
;
A
#
# COMPACT_ATOMS: atom_id res chain seq x y z
N MET A 1 -57.62 22.44 -20.84
CA MET A 1 -58.45 21.21 -20.88
C MET A 1 -57.52 20.00 -20.93
N LYS A 2 -57.84 18.96 -20.13
CA LYS A 2 -57.36 17.55 -20.16
C LYS A 2 -55.85 17.36 -19.96
N LYS A 3 -55.36 17.04 -18.75
CA LYS A 3 -55.38 15.72 -18.07
C LYS A 3 -54.87 14.59 -18.97
N SER A 4 -53.66 14.09 -18.69
CA SER A 4 -53.43 12.70 -18.22
C SER A 4 -51.97 12.28 -18.49
N SER A 5 -51.19 12.11 -17.44
CA SER A 5 -50.08 11.13 -17.38
C SER A 5 -49.82 10.87 -15.90
N PHE A 6 -50.76 10.14 -15.30
CA PHE A 6 -50.64 9.54 -13.99
C PHE A 6 -50.55 8.03 -14.23
N LEU A 7 -49.81 7.33 -13.35
CA LEU A 7 -49.54 5.89 -13.32
C LEU A 7 -48.29 5.50 -14.16
N LEU A 8 -47.25 4.87 -13.64
CA LEU A 8 -47.16 4.01 -12.46
C LEU A 8 -45.70 3.89 -11.99
N PHE A 9 -45.51 4.06 -10.69
CA PHE A 9 -44.39 3.54 -9.90
C PHE A 9 -44.17 2.05 -10.17
N LEU A 10 -43.00 1.66 -10.70
CA LEU A 10 -42.36 0.33 -10.56
C LEU A 10 -41.04 0.41 -11.35
N SER A 11 -39.88 0.68 -10.76
CA SER A 11 -39.03 -0.40 -10.26
C SER A 11 -37.83 0.20 -9.48
N LEU A 12 -38.10 0.66 -8.26
CA LEU A 12 -37.10 0.64 -7.20
C LEU A 12 -37.17 -0.75 -6.58
N SER A 13 -36.30 -1.68 -6.95
CA SER A 13 -35.95 -2.94 -6.25
C SER A 13 -35.04 -3.79 -7.13
N LEU A 14 -34.07 -4.47 -6.50
CA LEU A 14 -33.11 -5.46 -7.06
C LEU A 14 -31.68 -4.95 -7.28
N LEU A 15 -31.16 -4.23 -6.27
CA LEU A 15 -29.77 -4.40 -5.85
C LEU A 15 -29.73 -5.46 -4.75
N ILE A 16 -29.53 -6.73 -5.13
CA ILE A 16 -28.87 -7.77 -4.32
C ILE A 16 -28.65 -9.01 -5.19
N ILE A 17 -27.44 -9.16 -5.72
CA ILE A 17 -26.89 -10.48 -6.01
C ILE A 17 -25.60 -10.57 -5.21
N SER A 18 -25.72 -11.16 -4.02
CA SER A 18 -24.60 -11.69 -3.25
C SER A 18 -23.92 -12.79 -4.07
N CYS A 19 -22.59 -12.77 -4.14
CA CYS A 19 -21.80 -13.94 -4.50
C CYS A 19 -22.05 -15.05 -3.46
N SER A 20 -22.88 -16.02 -3.85
CA SER A 20 -22.99 -17.32 -3.19
C SER A 20 -22.17 -18.32 -3.98
N SER A 21 -21.26 -18.98 -3.29
CA SER A 21 -20.42 -20.08 -3.78
C SER A 21 -21.25 -21.28 -4.23
N ASN A 22 -20.59 -22.11 -5.05
CA ASN A 22 -20.86 -23.52 -5.40
C ASN A 22 -21.56 -23.74 -6.74
N GLU A 23 -20.76 -24.02 -7.77
CA GLU A 23 -21.15 -24.96 -8.83
C GLU A 23 -19.91 -25.69 -9.37
N GLU A 24 -20.07 -27.00 -9.54
CA GLU A 24 -19.08 -27.97 -10.01
C GLU A 24 -18.69 -27.69 -11.47
N CYS A 25 -17.42 -27.42 -11.75
CA CYS A 25 -16.90 -27.44 -13.11
C CYS A 25 -16.77 -28.89 -13.59
N LYS A 26 -17.80 -29.39 -14.27
CA LYS A 26 -17.66 -30.53 -15.18
C LYS A 26 -17.10 -30.03 -16.51
N GLU A 27 -16.09 -30.76 -16.98
CA GLU A 27 -15.52 -30.71 -18.33
C GLU A 27 -14.44 -29.65 -18.58
N CYS A 28 -13.22 -30.01 -18.21
CA CYS A 28 -11.99 -29.50 -18.80
C CYS A 28 -11.08 -30.69 -19.13
N GLU A 29 -11.46 -31.51 -20.11
CA GLU A 29 -10.51 -32.38 -20.80
C GLU A 29 -9.79 -31.53 -21.86
N ILE A 30 -8.55 -31.13 -21.57
CA ILE A 30 -7.53 -30.91 -22.61
C ILE A 30 -6.27 -31.63 -22.17
N GLU A 31 -5.74 -32.39 -23.13
CA GLU A 31 -4.74 -33.43 -23.06
C GLU A 31 -3.41 -33.04 -22.40
N SER A 32 -2.79 -34.09 -21.87
CA SER A 32 -1.43 -34.20 -21.37
C SER A 32 -0.37 -33.48 -22.20
N ASN A 33 0.37 -32.58 -21.54
CA ASN A 33 1.82 -32.51 -21.72
C ASN A 33 2.47 -32.59 -20.34
N ILE A 34 3.22 -33.66 -20.12
CA ILE A 34 4.12 -33.83 -18.98
C ILE A 34 5.26 -32.85 -19.22
N ASP A 35 5.38 -31.83 -18.36
CA ASP A 35 6.68 -31.24 -18.10
C ASP A 35 6.88 -31.04 -16.60
N THR A 36 8.13 -31.18 -16.23
CA THR A 36 8.64 -31.67 -14.96
C THR A 36 8.15 -30.89 -13.73
N VAL A 37 7.49 -31.57 -12.78
CA VAL A 37 7.18 -31.02 -11.45
C VAL A 37 8.50 -30.80 -10.70
N ALA A 38 8.96 -29.55 -10.68
CA ALA A 38 9.91 -29.11 -9.67
C ALA A 38 9.27 -29.31 -8.30
N LYS A 39 9.90 -30.22 -7.54
CA LYS A 39 9.80 -30.48 -6.10
C LYS A 39 8.94 -29.45 -5.35
N ALA A 40 7.86 -29.92 -4.73
CA ALA A 40 7.09 -29.13 -3.75
C ALA A 40 8.07 -28.51 -2.75
N ASP A 41 8.16 -27.18 -2.75
CA ASP A 41 8.91 -26.45 -1.76
C ASP A 41 8.28 -26.73 -0.40
N ASP A 42 9.05 -27.44 0.41
CA ASP A 42 8.73 -27.87 1.74
C ASP A 42 8.49 -26.63 2.63
N LEU A 43 7.22 -26.28 2.84
CA LEU A 43 6.76 -25.21 3.74
C LEU A 43 7.40 -25.33 5.15
N THR A 44 7.79 -26.55 5.51
CA THR A 44 8.50 -26.90 6.75
C THR A 44 9.93 -26.36 6.81
N THR A 45 10.58 -26.13 5.66
CA THR A 45 11.92 -25.51 5.59
C THR A 45 11.83 -23.99 5.80
N ALA A 46 10.79 -23.33 5.28
CA ALA A 46 10.55 -21.89 5.53
C ALA A 46 10.25 -21.55 7.01
N LEU A 47 9.72 -22.51 7.76
CA LEU A 47 9.43 -22.37 9.20
C LEU A 47 10.65 -22.64 10.10
N LYS A 48 11.72 -23.24 9.58
CA LYS A 48 12.96 -23.47 10.37
C LYS A 48 13.85 -22.23 10.43
N ASP A 49 13.80 -21.36 9.41
CA ASP A 49 14.59 -20.13 9.38
C ASP A 49 14.11 -19.06 10.38
N THR A 50 12.89 -19.20 10.90
CA THR A 50 12.36 -18.35 11.98
C THR A 50 12.82 -18.76 13.38
N ALA A 51 13.61 -19.84 13.50
CA ALA A 51 14.22 -20.27 14.76
C ALA A 51 15.61 -19.64 15.02
N THR A 52 15.87 -18.46 14.45
CA THR A 52 17.04 -17.66 14.83
C THR A 52 16.73 -16.92 16.13
N GLU A 53 17.66 -16.94 17.08
CA GLU A 53 17.55 -16.27 18.40
C GLU A 53 16.80 -14.95 18.29
N LYS A 54 15.79 -14.73 19.16
CA LYS A 54 15.06 -13.47 19.28
C LYS A 54 16.04 -12.36 19.64
N LYS A 55 16.66 -11.77 18.63
CA LYS A 55 17.34 -10.50 18.75
C LYS A 55 16.26 -9.50 19.14
N SER A 56 16.53 -8.67 20.14
CA SER A 56 15.54 -7.68 20.55
C SER A 56 15.22 -6.76 19.36
N VAL A 57 13.94 -6.42 19.17
CA VAL A 57 13.45 -5.52 18.12
C VAL A 57 14.27 -4.23 18.01
N ALA A 58 14.76 -3.71 19.14
CA ALA A 58 15.62 -2.52 19.17
C ALA A 58 16.96 -2.71 18.43
N VAL A 59 17.56 -3.90 18.52
CA VAL A 59 18.83 -4.21 17.87
C VAL A 59 18.62 -4.47 16.38
N GLU A 60 17.54 -5.14 16.00
CA GLU A 60 17.16 -5.31 14.58
C GLU A 60 16.88 -3.96 13.90
N ASN A 61 16.17 -3.06 14.57
CA ASN A 61 15.89 -1.72 14.07
C ASN A 61 17.18 -0.90 13.87
N LYS A 62 18.14 -1.01 14.80
CA LYS A 62 19.43 -0.32 14.70
C LYS A 62 20.27 -0.84 13.54
N GLU A 63 20.34 -2.16 13.36
CA GLU A 63 21.09 -2.76 12.25
C GLU A 63 20.47 -2.45 10.88
N ASN A 64 19.14 -2.38 10.82
CA ASN A 64 18.43 -1.96 9.62
C ASN A 64 18.70 -0.49 9.30
N HIS A 65 18.71 0.39 10.31
CA HIS A 65 19.09 1.79 10.16
C HIS A 65 20.50 1.94 9.58
N GLU A 66 21.50 1.27 10.15
CA GLU A 66 22.89 1.34 9.67
C GLU A 66 23.04 0.86 8.22
N LYS A 67 22.38 -0.24 7.85
CA LYS A 67 22.38 -0.76 6.47
C LYS A 67 21.74 0.23 5.50
N ILE A 68 20.64 0.87 5.90
CA ILE A 68 19.94 1.86 5.07
C ILE A 68 20.79 3.11 4.91
N VAL A 69 21.37 3.64 5.98
CA VAL A 69 22.23 4.82 5.92
C VAL A 69 23.45 4.56 5.04
N LYS A 70 24.04 3.36 5.13
CA LYS A 70 25.15 2.98 4.25
C LYS A 70 24.78 2.95 2.76
N LYS A 71 23.55 2.55 2.42
CA LYS A 71 23.11 2.39 1.02
C LYS A 71 22.49 3.66 0.42
N TYR A 72 21.70 4.39 1.20
CA TYR A 72 20.87 5.51 0.74
C TYR A 72 21.28 6.86 1.35
N GLY A 73 22.28 6.86 2.23
CA GLY A 73 22.74 8.04 2.96
C GLY A 73 21.86 8.35 4.16
N GLU A 74 22.17 9.47 4.84
CA GLU A 74 21.40 9.95 6.00
C GLU A 74 19.91 10.02 5.70
N GLN A 75 19.10 9.43 6.58
CA GLN A 75 17.66 9.36 6.47
C GLN A 75 17.01 10.56 7.16
N TRP A 76 15.91 11.03 6.60
CA TRP A 76 15.11 12.08 7.22
C TRP A 76 14.23 11.53 8.33
N ASP A 77 13.87 12.41 9.25
CA ASP A 77 12.91 12.06 10.29
C ASP A 77 11.51 11.80 9.71
N PHE A 78 10.68 11.16 10.53
CA PHE A 78 9.33 10.78 10.15
C PHE A 78 8.49 11.96 9.63
N CYS A 79 8.55 13.12 10.31
CA CYS A 79 7.65 14.22 9.97
C CYS A 79 8.10 14.95 8.69
N THR A 80 9.40 15.08 8.49
CA THR A 80 9.99 15.59 7.24
C THR A 80 9.57 14.73 6.06
N CYS A 81 9.64 13.39 6.21
CA CYS A 81 9.17 12.46 5.20
C CYS A 81 7.67 12.57 4.92
N VAL A 82 6.84 12.70 5.97
CA VAL A 82 5.39 12.87 5.82
C VAL A 82 5.07 14.15 5.05
N VAL A 83 5.63 15.29 5.44
CA VAL A 83 5.38 16.59 4.81
C VAL A 83 5.86 16.60 3.36
N ALA A 84 7.04 16.04 3.08
CA ALA A 84 7.58 16.00 1.73
C ALA A 84 6.73 15.12 0.78
N ASN A 85 6.29 13.94 1.25
CA ASN A 85 5.41 13.08 0.47
C ASN A 85 4.03 13.71 0.26
N ASP A 86 3.48 14.37 1.28
CA ASP A 86 2.21 15.10 1.17
C ASP A 86 2.29 16.19 0.11
N SER A 87 3.36 16.99 0.12
CA SER A 87 3.59 18.02 -0.88
C SER A 87 3.74 17.47 -2.31
N ILE A 88 4.32 16.27 -2.48
CA ILE A 88 4.43 15.62 -3.79
C ILE A 88 3.06 15.14 -4.27
N ASN A 89 2.29 14.49 -3.40
CA ASN A 89 0.94 14.03 -3.71
C ASN A 89 0.04 15.20 -4.10
N ASP A 90 0.08 16.29 -3.33
CA ASP A 90 -0.60 17.54 -3.62
C ASP A 90 -0.28 18.09 -5.02
N ALA A 91 0.99 17.97 -5.44
CA ALA A 91 1.43 18.44 -6.75
C ALA A 91 0.91 17.54 -7.88
N PHE A 92 0.83 16.22 -7.65
CA PHE A 92 0.20 15.30 -8.59
C PHE A 92 -1.31 15.53 -8.69
N GLU A 93 -2.00 15.74 -7.57
CA GLU A 93 -3.45 16.00 -7.55
C GLU A 93 -3.83 17.30 -8.27
N LYS A 94 -3.01 18.34 -8.14
CA LYS A 94 -3.20 19.63 -8.83
C LYS A 94 -2.86 19.56 -10.33
N GLY A 95 -2.13 18.52 -10.75
CA GLY A 95 -1.64 18.35 -12.10
C GLY A 95 -0.44 19.23 -12.43
N THR A 96 0.42 18.75 -13.33
CA THR A 96 1.55 19.52 -13.88
C THR A 96 1.15 20.15 -15.21
N THR A 97 1.64 21.37 -15.48
CA THR A 97 1.29 22.12 -16.71
C THR A 97 2.27 21.90 -17.87
N SER A 98 3.36 21.17 -17.65
CA SER A 98 4.38 20.87 -18.67
C SER A 98 5.19 19.63 -18.32
N ALA A 99 5.72 18.95 -19.35
CA ALA A 99 6.60 17.78 -19.17
C ALA A 99 7.84 18.07 -18.31
N LYS A 100 8.38 19.30 -18.40
CA LYS A 100 9.52 19.72 -17.58
C LYS A 100 9.16 19.83 -16.08
N GLN A 101 7.92 20.17 -15.75
CA GLN A 101 7.47 20.19 -14.35
C GLN A 101 7.23 18.77 -13.83
N GLU A 102 6.71 17.88 -14.68
CA GLU A 102 6.56 16.47 -14.36
C GLU A 102 7.91 15.80 -14.08
N GLU A 103 8.90 16.01 -14.95
CA GLU A 103 10.27 15.51 -14.75
C GLU A 103 10.87 16.00 -13.42
N LYS A 104 10.68 17.28 -13.09
CA LYS A 104 11.12 17.85 -11.80
C LYS A 104 10.40 17.22 -10.61
N LEU A 105 9.10 16.95 -10.74
CA LEU A 105 8.31 16.33 -9.69
C LEU A 105 8.75 14.88 -9.44
N MET A 106 9.01 14.13 -10.52
CA MET A 106 9.56 12.77 -10.46
C MET A 106 10.95 12.75 -9.83
N ALA A 107 11.86 13.64 -10.26
CA ALA A 107 13.19 13.76 -9.64
C ALA A 107 13.10 14.13 -8.15
N ARG A 108 12.14 14.97 -7.77
CA ARG A 108 11.89 15.28 -6.36
C ARG A 108 11.40 14.05 -5.59
N TRP A 109 10.51 13.27 -6.18
CA TRP A 109 10.02 12.03 -5.58
C TRP A 109 11.14 11.03 -5.33
N GLU A 110 12.06 10.83 -6.28
CA GLU A 110 13.24 9.97 -6.10
C GLU A 110 14.13 10.40 -4.94
N VAL A 111 14.34 11.71 -4.77
CA VAL A 111 15.11 12.24 -3.62
C VAL A 111 14.40 11.92 -2.30
N VAL A 112 13.09 12.14 -2.23
CA VAL A 112 12.30 11.85 -1.02
C VAL A 112 12.29 10.36 -0.72
N ASP A 113 12.07 9.51 -1.72
CA ASP A 113 12.08 8.06 -1.58
C ASP A 113 13.42 7.54 -1.04
N ASN A 114 14.55 8.05 -1.54
CA ASN A 114 15.88 7.70 -1.03
C ASN A 114 16.12 8.16 0.42
N LYS A 115 15.57 9.32 0.80
CA LYS A 115 15.72 9.89 2.15
C LYS A 115 14.78 9.29 3.19
N CYS A 116 13.75 8.56 2.76
CA CYS A 116 12.68 8.06 3.62
C CYS A 116 12.58 6.53 3.65
N LYS A 117 13.63 5.82 3.24
CA LYS A 117 13.66 4.34 3.21
C LYS A 117 13.48 3.71 4.57
N GLU A 118 13.93 4.35 5.63
CA GLU A 118 13.77 3.85 7.00
C GLU A 118 12.30 3.60 7.39
N LEU A 119 11.38 4.45 6.91
CA LEU A 119 9.95 4.33 7.21
C LEU A 119 9.32 3.07 6.61
N LEU A 120 9.97 2.44 5.62
CA LEU A 120 9.48 1.24 4.94
C LEU A 120 9.93 -0.07 5.60
N THR A 121 10.81 0.01 6.61
CA THR A 121 11.40 -1.18 7.25
C THR A 121 10.45 -1.91 8.18
N THR A 122 9.54 -1.17 8.81
CA THR A 122 8.64 -1.71 9.82
C THR A 122 7.21 -1.63 9.29
N PRO A 123 6.62 -2.76 8.88
CA PRO A 123 5.26 -2.76 8.37
C PRO A 123 4.26 -2.50 9.52
N ASN A 124 3.31 -1.60 9.30
CA ASN A 124 2.15 -1.41 10.19
C ASN A 124 1.07 -2.42 9.79
N THR A 125 1.16 -3.65 10.29
CA THR A 125 0.35 -4.77 9.78
C THR A 125 -1.04 -4.82 10.41
N THR A 126 -1.13 -4.57 11.72
CA THR A 126 -2.39 -4.64 12.46
C THR A 126 -3.24 -3.37 12.27
N PRO A 127 -4.58 -3.45 12.43
CA PRO A 127 -5.44 -2.27 12.46
C PRO A 127 -5.00 -1.23 13.51
N GLU A 128 -4.59 -1.69 14.68
CA GLU A 128 -4.15 -0.83 15.79
C GLU A 128 -2.83 -0.10 15.46
N GLU A 129 -1.89 -0.77 14.83
CA GLU A 129 -0.63 -0.17 14.35
C GLU A 129 -0.90 0.88 13.27
N ARG A 130 -1.75 0.57 12.30
CA ARG A 130 -2.16 1.52 11.25
C ARG A 130 -2.85 2.74 11.85
N ALA A 131 -3.80 2.55 12.76
CA ALA A 131 -4.47 3.67 13.44
C ALA A 131 -3.49 4.55 14.24
N LYS A 132 -2.46 3.95 14.86
CA LYS A 132 -1.40 4.72 15.55
C LYS A 132 -0.52 5.47 14.55
N HIS A 133 -0.15 4.85 13.44
CA HIS A 133 0.60 5.48 12.36
C HIS A 133 -0.18 6.68 11.79
N ASP A 134 -1.45 6.51 11.47
CA ASP A 134 -2.31 7.56 10.92
C ASP A 134 -2.45 8.73 11.89
N LYS A 135 -2.63 8.46 13.18
CA LYS A 135 -2.61 9.51 14.22
C LYS A 135 -1.31 10.30 14.23
N LYS A 136 -0.16 9.64 14.05
CA LYS A 136 1.15 10.32 13.96
C LYS A 136 1.27 11.16 12.69
N VAL A 137 0.85 10.63 11.55
CA VAL A 137 0.80 11.36 10.26
C VAL A 137 -0.06 12.62 10.40
N MET A 138 -1.30 12.47 10.87
CA MET A 138 -2.23 13.60 11.03
C MET A 138 -1.72 14.66 12.01
N LYS A 139 -1.05 14.23 13.10
CA LYS A 139 -0.41 15.16 14.03
C LYS A 139 0.69 15.96 13.33
N CYS A 140 1.56 15.30 12.57
CA CYS A 140 2.65 15.96 11.83
C CYS A 140 2.10 17.00 10.83
N LEU A 141 1.11 16.61 10.01
CA LEU A 141 0.50 17.52 9.03
C LEU A 141 -0.12 18.74 9.70
N LYS A 142 -0.91 18.53 10.76
CA LYS A 142 -1.55 19.61 11.52
C LYS A 142 -0.55 20.58 12.13
N GLN A 143 0.56 20.08 12.68
CA GLN A 143 1.61 20.93 13.28
C GLN A 143 2.35 21.77 12.23
N ASN A 144 2.39 21.32 10.99
CA ASN A 144 2.98 22.04 9.86
C ASN A 144 1.96 22.90 9.09
N GLY A 145 0.74 23.08 9.61
CA GLY A 145 -0.30 23.91 8.99
C GLY A 145 -0.95 23.28 7.75
N LEU A 146 -0.66 22.01 7.47
CA LEU A 146 -1.26 21.24 6.39
C LEU A 146 -2.57 20.64 6.91
N LYS A 147 -3.70 21.12 6.38
CA LYS A 147 -5.03 20.60 6.71
C LYS A 147 -5.39 19.51 5.70
N LYS A 148 -5.63 18.30 6.20
CA LYS A 148 -6.48 17.30 5.54
C LYS A 148 -7.88 17.38 6.12
#